data_AF-A0A932X7J0-F1
#
_entry.id   AF-A0A932X7J0-F1
#
_cell.length_a   1.000
_cell.length_b   1.000
_cell.length_c   1.000
_cell.angle_alpha   90.00
_cell.angle_beta   90.00
_cell.angle_gamma   90.00
#
_symmetry.space_group_name_H-M   'P 1'
#
loop_
_entity.id
_entity.type
_entity.pdbx_description
1 polymer ?
#
loop_
_entity_poly.entity_id
_entity_poly.type
_entity_poly.pdbx_seq_one_letter_code
_entity_poly.pdbx_strand_id
1 'polypeptide(L)'
;MGERATLLLLILAAFTWRLAGLIQQSLWRDEVDVIWLAIRPLRETVSMFISPAQNGPLYFLLMRPWVALAGASEYALRYTSALFSLLAIGLIWQVARRLLPGSGRLILANTPLLAALLLALNPYQLWYSQEGKMYALVVVLTLA
;
A
#
# COMPACT_ATOMS: atom_id res chain seq x y z
N MET A 1 -8.23 -23.59 12.70
CA MET A 1 -8.68 -22.45 11.86
C MET A 1 -8.30 -22.74 10.42
N GLY A 2 -9.15 -22.39 9.45
CA GLY A 2 -8.80 -22.54 8.03
C GLY A 2 -7.76 -21.51 7.58
N GLU A 3 -7.01 -21.80 6.52
CA GLU A 3 -5.95 -20.94 5.98
C GLU A 3 -6.42 -19.49 5.76
N ARG A 4 -7.64 -19.32 5.22
CA ARG A 4 -8.25 -18.00 5.01
C ARG A 4 -8.52 -17.23 6.31
N ALA A 5 -8.91 -17.93 7.38
CA ALA A 5 -9.11 -17.30 8.68
C ALA A 5 -7.78 -16.82 9.26
N THR A 6 -6.71 -17.62 9.12
CA THR A 6 -5.36 -17.23 9.52
C THR A 6 -4.87 -16.01 8.74
N LEU A 7 -5.11 -15.96 7.42
CA LEU A 7 -4.79 -14.79 6.60
C LEU A 7 -5.54 -13.54 7.07
N LEU A 8 -6.84 -13.66 7.35
CA LEU A 8 -7.63 -12.53 7.85
C LEU A 8 -7.10 -12.00 9.19
N LEU A 9 -6.77 -12.89 10.12
CA LEU A 9 -6.16 -12.50 11.40
C LEU A 9 -4.81 -11.79 11.20
N LEU A 10 -3.98 -12.29 10.28
CA LEU A 10 -2.73 -11.64 9.91
C LEU A 10 -2.96 -10.24 9.32
N ILE A 11 -3.92 -10.07 8.41
CA ILE A 11 -4.27 -8.78 7.81
C ILE A 11 -4.79 -7.81 8.88
N LEU A 12 -5.61 -8.27 9.83
CA LEU A 12 -6.11 -7.45 10.93
C LEU A 12 -4.96 -6.99 11.85
N ALA A 13 -4.04 -7.88 12.20
CA ALA A 13 -2.86 -7.52 13.00
C ALA A 13 -1.93 -6.55 12.23
N ALA A 14 -1.75 -6.78 10.93
CA ALA A 14 -0.99 -5.90 10.06
C ALA A 14 -1.65 -4.51 9.94
N PHE A 15 -2.98 -4.45 9.89
CA PHE A 15 -3.75 -3.20 9.85
C PHE A 15 -3.53 -2.38 11.11
N THR A 16 -3.67 -3.00 12.29
CA THR A 16 -3.47 -2.30 13.56
C THR A 16 -2.06 -1.72 13.68
N TRP A 17 -1.03 -2.46 13.26
CA TRP A 17 0.35 -1.97 13.27
C TRP A 17 0.53 -0.79 12.31
N ARG A 18 0.05 -0.90 11.07
CA ARG A 18 0.17 0.17 10.07
C ARG A 18 -0.51 1.45 10.53
N LEU A 19 -1.72 1.35 11.08
CA LEU A 19 -2.45 2.51 11.60
C LEU A 19 -1.75 3.22 12.76
N ALA A 20 -1.08 2.47 13.65
CA ALA A 20 -0.40 3.04 14.80
C ALA A 20 0.73 4.02 14.44
N GLY A 21 1.26 3.97 13.20
CA GLY A 21 2.35 4.83 12.76
C GLY A 21 1.97 6.03 11.89
N LEU A 22 0.71 6.17 11.46
CA LEU A 22 0.36 7.13 10.40
C LEU A 22 0.61 8.60 10.76
N ILE A 23 0.59 8.96 12.04
CA ILE A 23 0.73 10.35 12.52
C ILE A 23 1.96 10.53 13.42
N GLN A 24 2.89 9.58 13.43
CA GLN A 24 4.07 9.64 14.31
C GLN A 24 5.14 10.62 13.82
N GLN A 25 5.11 11.01 12.55
CA GLN A 25 6.08 11.87 11.90
C GLN A 25 5.36 12.96 11.12
N SER A 26 5.88 14.18 11.10
CA SER A 26 5.37 15.23 10.21
C SER A 26 5.47 14.81 8.74
N LEU A 27 4.71 15.49 7.87
CA LEU A 27 4.81 15.26 6.43
C LEU A 27 6.22 15.53 5.89
N TRP A 28 6.67 14.65 5.03
CA TRP A 28 7.83 14.89 4.17
C TRP A 28 7.45 15.87 3.07
N ARG A 29 8.44 16.60 2.54
CA ARG A 29 8.22 17.58 1.46
C ARG A 29 7.41 16.98 0.29
N ASP A 30 7.75 15.76 -0.05
CA ASP A 30 7.25 15.07 -1.22
C ASP A 30 5.92 14.34 -0.96
N GLU A 31 5.46 14.25 0.29
CA GLU A 31 4.08 13.95 0.69
C GLU A 31 3.19 15.21 0.61
N VAL A 32 3.75 16.38 0.98
CA VAL A 32 3.06 17.67 0.81
C VAL A 32 2.75 17.91 -0.68
N ASP A 33 3.67 17.56 -1.57
CA ASP A 33 3.45 17.65 -3.02
C ASP A 33 2.24 16.84 -3.49
N VAL A 34 1.96 15.69 -2.86
CA VAL A 34 0.78 14.86 -3.19
C VAL A 34 -0.51 15.61 -2.86
N ILE A 35 -0.59 16.20 -1.67
CA ILE A 35 -1.74 17.01 -1.25
C ILE A 35 -1.87 18.24 -2.15
N TRP A 36 -0.76 18.94 -2.40
CA TRP A 36 -0.73 20.13 -3.23
C TRP A 36 -1.25 19.85 -4.65
N LEU A 37 -0.81 18.75 -5.26
CA LEU A 37 -1.28 18.32 -6.58
C LEU A 37 -2.73 17.84 -6.59
N ALA A 38 -3.22 17.29 -5.48
CA ALA A 38 -4.60 16.86 -5.33
C ALA A 38 -5.58 18.05 -5.29
N ILE A 39 -5.21 19.17 -4.66
CA ILE A 39 -6.11 20.34 -4.49
C ILE A 39 -6.03 21.35 -5.64
N ARG A 40 -4.97 21.33 -6.45
CA ARG A 40 -4.78 22.27 -7.58
C ARG A 40 -5.66 21.93 -8.80
N PRO A 41 -5.84 22.86 -9.74
CA PRO A 41 -6.57 22.59 -10.98
C PRO A 41 -5.98 21.41 -11.75
N LEU A 42 -6.84 20.50 -12.24
CA LEU A 42 -6.39 19.25 -12.88
C LEU A 42 -5.43 19.48 -14.05
N ARG A 43 -5.65 20.53 -14.84
CA ARG A 43 -4.77 20.92 -15.95
C ARG A 43 -3.31 21.15 -15.49
N GLU A 44 -3.12 21.75 -14.31
CA GLU A 44 -1.80 22.06 -13.77
C GLU A 44 -1.12 20.78 -13.28
N THR A 45 -1.86 19.94 -12.55
CA THR A 45 -1.41 18.61 -12.13
C THR A 45 -0.97 17.77 -13.33
N VAL A 46 -1.77 17.72 -14.39
CA VAL A 46 -1.45 16.95 -15.61
C VAL A 46 -0.22 17.51 -16.32
N SER A 47 -0.08 18.83 -16.40
CA SER A 47 1.11 19.46 -17.01
C SER A 47 2.42 19.16 -16.25
N MET A 48 2.33 18.85 -14.96
CA MET A 48 3.50 18.47 -14.18
C MET A 48 4.02 17.07 -14.58
N PHE A 49 3.14 16.12 -14.90
CA PHE A 49 3.56 14.75 -15.25
C PHE A 49 4.32 14.64 -16.58
N ILE A 50 4.18 15.63 -17.46
CA ILE A 50 4.94 15.71 -18.71
C ILE A 50 6.26 16.47 -18.55
N SER A 51 6.53 17.03 -17.38
CA SER A 51 7.77 17.73 -17.08
C SER A 51 8.87 16.72 -16.68
N PRO A 52 10.13 16.98 -17.05
CA PRO A 52 11.25 16.12 -16.63
C PRO A 52 11.33 15.96 -15.11
N ALA A 53 11.80 14.80 -14.66
CA ALA A 53 12.00 14.47 -13.24
C ALA A 53 10.72 14.45 -12.38
N GLN A 54 9.54 14.26 -12.99
CA GLN A 54 8.28 14.12 -12.28
C GLN A 54 7.79 12.67 -12.24
N ASN A 55 7.11 12.31 -11.15
CA ASN A 55 6.54 10.98 -10.95
C ASN A 55 5.33 10.76 -11.85
N GLY A 56 5.02 9.49 -12.12
CA GLY A 56 3.89 9.10 -12.97
C GLY A 56 2.52 9.55 -12.43
N PRO A 57 1.51 9.71 -13.30
CA PRO A 57 0.25 10.37 -12.99
C PRO A 57 -0.67 9.61 -12.03
N LEU A 58 -0.62 8.27 -12.06
CA LEU A 58 -1.67 7.41 -11.50
C LEU A 58 -1.94 7.69 -10.02
N TYR A 59 -0.89 7.71 -9.19
CA TYR A 59 -1.06 7.88 -7.74
C TYR A 59 -1.65 9.26 -7.40
N PHE A 60 -1.14 10.33 -8.01
CA PHE A 60 -1.63 11.69 -7.77
C PHE A 60 -3.07 11.89 -8.25
N LEU A 61 -3.43 11.30 -9.39
CA LEU A 61 -4.81 11.33 -9.88
C LEU A 61 -5.77 10.55 -8.97
N LEU A 62 -5.33 9.42 -8.39
CA LEU A 62 -6.11 8.67 -7.40
C LEU A 62 -6.26 9.45 -6.08
N MET A 63 -5.24 10.21 -5.68
CA MET A 63 -5.26 10.98 -4.44
C MET A 63 -6.20 12.20 -4.51
N ARG A 64 -6.47 12.76 -5.69
CA ARG A 64 -7.41 13.89 -5.87
C ARG A 64 -8.81 13.64 -5.30
N PRO A 65 -9.56 12.62 -5.76
CA PRO A 65 -10.89 12.35 -5.21
C PRO A 65 -10.80 11.94 -3.73
N TRP A 66 -9.75 11.23 -3.33
CA TRP A 66 -9.58 10.84 -1.94
C TRP A 66 -9.41 12.04 -0.99
N VAL A 67 -8.51 12.97 -1.32
CA VAL A 67 -8.29 14.21 -0.55
C VAL A 67 -9.54 15.07 -0.53
N ALA A 68 -10.31 15.11 -1.63
CA ALA A 68 -11.59 15.82 -1.67
C ALA A 68 -12.64 15.23 -0.71
N LEU A 69 -12.60 13.91 -0.46
CA LEU A 69 -13.55 13.21 0.42
C LEU A 69 -13.08 13.14 1.88
N ALA A 70 -11.81 12.80 2.11
CA ALA A 70 -11.24 12.54 3.43
C ALA A 70 -10.49 13.73 4.03
N GLY A 71 -10.26 14.78 3.23
CA GLY A 71 -9.50 15.97 3.62
C GLY A 71 -7.99 15.86 3.44
N ALA A 72 -7.30 16.96 3.68
CA ALA A 72 -5.85 17.11 3.53
C ALA A 72 -5.13 17.00 4.89
N SER A 73 -5.17 15.81 5.50
CA SER A 73 -4.47 15.52 6.75
C SER A 73 -3.42 14.41 6.56
N GLU A 74 -2.44 14.35 7.47
CA GLU A 74 -1.43 13.28 7.51
C GLU A 74 -2.06 11.90 7.51
N TYR A 75 -3.06 11.73 8.38
CA TYR A 75 -3.81 10.48 8.51
C TYR A 75 -4.50 10.13 7.19
N ALA A 76 -5.29 11.06 6.63
CA ALA A 76 -6.04 10.80 5.40
C ALA A 76 -5.11 10.40 4.25
N LEU A 77 -3.99 11.12 4.08
CA LEU A 77 -3.01 10.82 3.04
C LEU A 77 -2.43 9.40 3.21
N ARG A 78 -1.83 9.11 4.37
CA ARG A 78 -1.10 7.86 4.61
C ARG A 78 -2.02 6.64 4.76
N TYR A 79 -3.29 6.86 5.10
CA TYR A 79 -4.30 5.79 5.16
C TYR A 79 -4.43 5.05 3.83
N THR A 80 -4.32 5.75 2.69
CA THR A 80 -4.36 5.10 1.36
C THR A 80 -3.21 4.12 1.16
N SER A 81 -1.99 4.50 1.54
CA SER A 81 -0.81 3.64 1.49
C SER A 81 -0.94 2.43 2.41
N ALA A 82 -1.52 2.62 3.60
CA ALA A 82 -1.82 1.52 4.52
C ALA A 82 -2.78 0.51 3.88
N LEU A 83 -3.87 0.98 3.24
CA LEU A 83 -4.81 0.11 2.54
C LEU A 83 -4.16 -0.67 1.39
N PHE A 84 -3.34 -0.01 0.56
CA PHE A 84 -2.62 -0.69 -0.51
C PHE A 84 -1.64 -1.74 0.04
N SER A 85 -0.92 -1.44 1.12
CA SER A 85 -0.02 -2.41 1.75
C SER A 85 -0.78 -3.65 2.27
N LEU A 86 -1.98 -3.48 2.82
CA LEU A 86 -2.82 -4.61 3.27
C LEU A 86 -3.33 -5.44 2.09
N LEU A 87 -3.73 -4.78 1.01
CA LEU A 87 -4.12 -5.45 -0.22
C LEU A 87 -2.96 -6.28 -0.77
N ALA A 88 -1.73 -5.74 -0.75
CA ALA A 88 -0.54 -6.47 -1.17
C ALA A 88 -0.29 -7.76 -0.37
N ILE A 89 -0.57 -7.78 0.95
CA ILE A 89 -0.49 -9.00 1.78
C ILE A 89 -1.46 -10.08 1.27
N GLY A 90 -2.68 -9.70 0.90
CA GLY A 90 -3.65 -10.61 0.30
C GLY A 90 -3.23 -11.09 -1.10
N LEU A 91 -2.68 -10.20 -1.92
CA LEU A 91 -2.26 -10.53 -3.29
C LEU A 91 -1.04 -11.45 -3.32
N ILE A 92 -0.02 -11.23 -2.48
CA ILE A 92 1.15 -12.13 -2.44
C ILE A 92 0.75 -13.54 -1.99
N TRP A 93 -0.22 -13.66 -1.08
CA TRP A 93 -0.81 -14.95 -0.71
C TRP A 93 -1.44 -15.64 -1.92
N GLN A 94 -2.20 -14.90 -2.75
CA GLN A 94 -2.79 -15.46 -3.98
C GLN A 94 -1.73 -15.87 -5.00
N VAL A 95 -0.71 -15.03 -5.22
CA VAL A 95 0.41 -15.32 -6.12
C VAL A 95 1.12 -16.60 -5.68
N ALA A 96 1.45 -16.73 -4.39
CA ALA A 96 2.08 -17.92 -3.85
C ALA A 96 1.21 -19.18 -4.02
N ARG A 97 -0.13 -19.08 -3.85
CA ARG A 97 -1.05 -20.20 -4.13
C ARG A 97 -1.07 -20.63 -5.60
N ARG A 98 -0.86 -19.70 -6.53
CA ARG A 98 -0.84 -19.99 -7.98
C ARG A 98 0.50 -20.58 -8.42
N LEU A 99 1.61 -20.04 -7.92
CA LEU A 99 2.97 -20.42 -8.34
C LEU A 99 3.51 -21.66 -7.64
N LEU A 100 3.03 -21.95 -6.43
CA LEU A 100 3.48 -23.09 -5.62
C LEU A 100 2.30 -24.00 -5.28
N PRO A 101 1.65 -24.62 -6.28
CA PRO A 101 0.58 -25.58 -6.01
C PRO A 101 1.14 -26.71 -5.14
N GLY A 102 0.50 -26.95 -4.00
CA GLY A 102 1.02 -27.78 -2.91
C GLY A 102 1.53 -29.14 -3.40
N SER A 103 2.85 -29.31 -3.42
CA SER A 103 3.52 -30.47 -4.01
C SER A 103 3.51 -31.70 -3.07
N GLY A 104 2.51 -31.84 -2.19
CA GLY A 104 2.42 -32.91 -1.18
C GLY A 104 3.48 -32.85 -0.07
N ARG A 105 4.46 -31.94 -0.12
CA ARG A 105 5.46 -31.74 0.94
C ARG A 105 4.90 -30.78 1.98
N LEU A 106 4.86 -31.21 3.25
CA LEU A 106 4.41 -30.41 4.42
C LEU A 106 5.03 -29.00 4.49
N ILE A 107 6.29 -28.86 4.06
CA ILE A 107 7.01 -27.57 4.03
C ILE A 107 6.36 -26.58 3.04
N LEU A 108 5.80 -27.09 1.93
CA LEU A 108 5.19 -26.26 0.89
C LEU A 108 3.70 -25.97 1.11
N ALA A 109 3.05 -26.70 2.04
CA ALA A 109 1.63 -26.54 2.33
C ALA A 109 1.29 -25.18 2.95
N ASN A 110 2.22 -24.57 3.69
CA ASN A 110 2.02 -23.27 4.34
C ASN A 110 2.75 -22.11 3.63
N THR A 111 3.35 -22.35 2.46
CA THR A 111 4.14 -21.31 1.76
C THR A 111 3.34 -20.06 1.42
N PRO A 112 2.05 -20.12 1.05
CA PRO A 112 1.28 -18.90 0.82
C PRO A 112 1.12 -18.03 2.07
N LEU A 113 0.85 -18.65 3.23
CA LEU A 113 0.77 -17.92 4.50
C LEU A 113 2.13 -17.39 4.92
N LEU A 114 3.21 -18.13 4.68
CA LEU A 114 4.56 -17.67 4.94
C LEU A 114 4.90 -16.44 4.08
N ALA A 115 4.56 -16.45 2.80
CA ALA A 115 4.77 -15.30 1.91
C ALA A 115 4.00 -14.06 2.40
N ALA A 116 2.74 -14.23 2.80
CA ALA A 116 1.94 -13.16 3.39
C ALA A 116 2.55 -12.63 4.70
N LEU A 117 3.00 -13.52 5.57
CA LEU A 117 3.64 -13.17 6.84
C LEU A 117 4.94 -12.38 6.62
N LEU A 118 5.80 -12.86 5.72
CA LEU A 118 7.06 -12.21 5.37
C LEU A 118 6.82 -10.81 4.81
N LEU A 119 5.82 -10.63 3.94
CA LEU A 119 5.46 -9.31 3.42
C LEU A 119 4.86 -8.41 4.51
N ALA A 120 4.00 -8.96 5.38
CA ALA A 120 3.35 -8.22 6.46
C ALA A 120 4.35 -7.64 7.47
N LEU A 121 5.41 -8.40 7.78
CA LEU A 121 6.48 -8.05 8.72
C LEU A 121 7.68 -7.36 8.06
N ASN A 122 7.70 -7.22 6.73
CA ASN A 122 8.83 -6.60 6.03
C ASN A 122 8.96 -5.12 6.46
N PRO A 123 10.14 -4.68 6.94
CA PRO A 123 10.30 -3.33 7.48
C PRO A 123 10.10 -2.24 6.43
N TYR A 124 10.49 -2.48 5.17
CA TYR A 124 10.26 -1.53 4.09
C TYR A 124 8.77 -1.44 3.73
N GLN A 125 8.04 -2.56 3.71
CA GLN A 125 6.59 -2.54 3.50
C GLN A 125 5.87 -1.81 4.62
N LEU A 126 6.31 -1.99 5.87
CA LEU A 126 5.75 -1.28 7.00
C LEU A 126 6.03 0.23 6.89
N TRP A 127 7.27 0.61 6.57
CA TRP A 127 7.64 2.02 6.33
C TRP A 127 6.78 2.65 5.23
N TYR A 128 6.75 2.04 4.04
CA TYR A 128 5.99 2.58 2.90
C TYR A 128 4.48 2.52 3.06
N SER A 129 3.97 1.69 3.98
CA SER A 129 2.55 1.73 4.35
C SER A 129 2.17 2.96 5.18
N GLN A 130 3.15 3.63 5.77
CA GLN A 130 2.99 4.81 6.62
C GLN A 130 3.52 6.08 5.96
N GLU A 131 3.81 6.03 4.66
CA GLU A 131 4.27 7.15 3.85
C GLU A 131 3.24 7.40 2.74
N GLY A 132 2.81 8.65 2.58
CA GLY A 132 1.82 9.13 1.63
C GLY A 132 2.31 9.15 0.19
N LYS A 133 2.75 7.99 -0.30
CA LYS A 133 3.46 7.80 -1.56
C LYS A 133 2.98 6.61 -2.36
N MET A 134 3.41 6.56 -3.62
CA MET A 134 3.03 5.52 -4.58
C MET A 134 3.62 4.14 -4.28
N TYR A 135 4.57 3.99 -3.37
CA TYR A 135 5.33 2.74 -3.20
C TYR A 135 4.44 1.54 -2.83
N ALA A 136 3.48 1.73 -1.91
CA ALA A 136 2.53 0.66 -1.57
C ALA A 136 1.63 0.28 -2.76
N LEU A 137 1.22 1.27 -3.57
CA LEU A 137 0.45 1.03 -4.80
C LEU A 137 1.27 0.27 -5.85
N VAL A 138 2.56 0.60 -6.03
CA VAL A 138 3.44 -0.10 -6.97
C VAL A 138 3.52 -1.59 -6.63
N VAL A 139 3.58 -1.93 -5.35
CA VAL A 139 3.61 -3.32 -4.88
C VAL A 139 2.30 -4.03 -5.23
N VAL A 140 1.15 -3.39 -5.00
CA VAL A 140 -0.16 -3.92 -5.40
C VAL A 140 -0.20 -4.20 -6.91
N LEU A 141 0.18 -3.22 -7.73
CA LEU A 141 0.15 -3.34 -9.19
C LEU A 141 1.14 -4.38 -9.73
N THR A 142 2.21 -4.66 -8.98
CA THR A 142 3.17 -5.73 -9.32
C THR A 142 2.61 -7.12 -9.04
N LEU A 143 1.73 -7.25 -8.05
CA LEU A 143 1.18 -8.54 -7.60
C LEU A 143 -0.20 -8.88 -8.17
N ALA A 144 -0.91 -7.90 -8.74
CA ALA A 144 -2.25 -8.05 -9.30
C ALA A 144 -2.23 -8.73 -10.67
#